data_AF-A0A8T5IQU0-F1
#
_entry.id   AF-A0A8T5IQU0-F1
#
_cell.length_a   1.000
_cell.length_b   1.000
_cell.length_c   1.000
_cell.angle_alpha   90.00
_cell.angle_beta   90.00
_cell.angle_gamma   90.00
#
_symmetry.space_group_name_H-M   'P 1'
#
loop_
_entity.id
_entity.type
_entity.pdbx_description
1 polymer ?
#
loop_
_entity_poly.entity_id
_entity_poly.type
_entity_poly.pdbx_seq_one_letter_code
_entity_poly.pdbx_strand_id
1 'polypeptide(L)'
;MMVEKIGEVGIDPRNVKYPCTNESVPAVLAGIDPHREDVVVSICGSGDVPIALSPYVKKVYAVDNSRCQINYAREQATLLAAQDDLFFRDSLVGNLNPFCLGGVHDIGTSDLINRKDYFSSRMNDFGDALHKIEFVEADILDFLGDFNGGLHKIYFSNAMAFGGEGILESFSLPGLNPGGLIYLSGSITYYDRKYPHFVKDSRLTRRAQEVQWGKGCPRWHPKVFKKKAA
;
A
#
# COMPACT_ATOMS: atom_id res chain seq x y z
N MET A 1 13.19 27.41 -3.76
CA MET A 1 14.00 26.53 -2.90
C MET A 1 13.45 25.11 -2.75
N MET A 2 12.22 24.88 -2.25
CA MET A 2 11.68 23.51 -2.08
C MET A 2 11.19 22.86 -3.39
N VAL A 3 10.49 23.63 -4.23
CA VAL A 3 10.03 23.19 -5.57
C VAL A 3 11.20 22.87 -6.52
N GLU A 4 12.33 23.59 -6.37
CA GLU A 4 13.54 23.35 -7.18
C GLU A 4 14.23 22.03 -6.81
N LYS A 5 14.35 21.69 -5.51
CA LYS A 5 14.87 20.39 -5.07
C LYS A 5 13.99 19.21 -5.49
N ILE A 6 12.66 19.39 -5.49
CA ILE A 6 11.69 18.37 -5.89
C ILE A 6 11.83 18.03 -7.39
N GLY A 7 12.07 19.05 -8.23
CA GLY A 7 12.36 18.85 -9.65
C GLY A 7 13.67 18.09 -9.92
N GLU A 8 14.69 18.28 -9.08
CA GLU A 8 15.99 17.60 -9.18
C GLU A 8 15.92 16.09 -8.85
N VAL A 9 15.01 15.67 -7.95
CA VAL A 9 14.77 14.25 -7.63
C VAL A 9 13.70 13.61 -8.53
N GLY A 10 13.32 14.28 -9.62
CA GLY A 10 12.35 13.77 -10.59
C GLY A 10 10.93 13.61 -10.01
N ILE A 11 10.58 14.42 -9.02
CA ILE A 11 9.22 14.53 -8.51
C ILE A 11 8.61 15.77 -9.19
N ASP A 12 7.48 15.62 -9.86
CA ASP A 12 6.64 16.76 -10.21
C ASP A 12 5.40 16.66 -9.33
N PRO A 13 5.18 17.58 -8.37
CA PRO A 13 4.02 17.55 -7.47
C PRO A 13 2.68 17.41 -8.20
N ARG A 14 2.57 17.92 -9.45
CA ARG A 14 1.35 17.81 -10.25
C ARG A 14 1.10 16.39 -10.79
N ASN A 15 2.13 15.56 -10.80
CA ASN A 15 2.10 14.19 -11.30
C ASN A 15 2.08 13.15 -10.16
N VAL A 16 2.11 13.58 -8.90
CA VAL A 16 1.86 12.70 -7.73
C VAL A 16 0.35 12.52 -7.60
N LYS A 17 -0.14 11.29 -7.81
CA LYS A 17 -1.58 11.00 -7.76
C LYS A 17 -2.05 10.65 -6.36
N TYR A 18 -1.20 9.98 -5.59
CA TYR A 18 -1.55 9.48 -4.26
C TYR A 18 -0.55 10.04 -3.23
N PRO A 19 -0.81 11.22 -2.64
CA PRO A 19 0.10 11.83 -1.68
C PRO A 19 0.04 11.15 -0.30
N CYS A 20 -1.09 10.51 0.04
CA CYS A 20 -1.28 9.76 1.28
C CYS A 20 -2.15 8.51 1.06
N THR A 21 -2.07 7.55 1.98
CA THR A 21 -2.98 6.41 2.02
C THR A 21 -4.36 6.85 2.52
N ASN A 22 -5.40 6.38 1.84
CA ASN A 22 -6.79 6.52 2.26
C ASN A 22 -7.28 5.33 3.10
N GLU A 23 -6.44 4.30 3.27
CA GLU A 23 -6.72 3.11 4.06
C GLU A 23 -5.95 3.11 5.40
N SER A 24 -6.57 2.54 6.45
CA SER A 24 -5.99 2.47 7.79
C SER A 24 -4.77 1.57 7.80
N VAL A 25 -3.59 2.16 7.99
CA VAL A 25 -2.34 1.41 8.18
C VAL A 25 -2.50 0.33 9.28
N PRO A 26 -3.08 0.61 10.47
CA PRO A 26 -3.41 -0.44 11.42
C PRO A 26 -4.29 -1.57 10.87
N ALA A 27 -5.29 -1.28 10.03
CA ALA A 27 -6.15 -2.30 9.43
C ALA A 27 -5.39 -3.15 8.42
N VAL A 28 -4.53 -2.52 7.61
CA VAL A 28 -3.63 -3.23 6.67
C VAL A 28 -2.73 -4.19 7.44
N LEU A 29 -2.06 -3.72 8.49
CA LEU A 29 -1.18 -4.57 9.30
C LEU A 29 -1.95 -5.70 9.99
N ALA A 30 -3.18 -5.45 10.43
CA ALA A 30 -4.04 -6.47 11.02
C ALA A 30 -4.46 -7.56 10.02
N GLY A 31 -4.65 -7.21 8.75
CA GLY A 31 -5.03 -8.15 7.70
C GLY A 31 -3.85 -8.85 7.02
N ILE A 32 -2.77 -8.13 6.73
CA ILE A 32 -1.50 -8.69 6.21
C ILE A 32 -0.83 -9.57 7.28
N ASP A 33 -1.03 -9.27 8.57
CA ASP A 33 -0.50 -10.04 9.71
C ASP A 33 1.03 -10.25 9.63
N PRO A 34 1.85 -9.20 9.44
CA PRO A 34 3.24 -9.30 9.01
C PRO A 34 4.13 -10.07 10.01
N HIS A 35 5.08 -10.82 9.46
CA HIS A 35 6.06 -11.64 10.17
C HIS A 35 7.47 -11.35 9.63
N ARG A 36 8.49 -11.51 10.49
CA ARG A 36 9.88 -11.09 10.20
C ARG A 36 10.53 -11.77 9.01
N GLU A 37 10.03 -12.92 8.61
CA GLU A 37 10.52 -13.68 7.44
C GLU A 37 9.75 -13.36 6.15
N ASP A 38 8.69 -12.56 6.24
CA ASP A 38 7.85 -12.27 5.09
C ASP A 38 8.59 -11.44 4.05
N VAL A 39 8.44 -11.86 2.81
CA VAL A 39 8.69 -11.07 1.61
C VAL A 39 7.33 -10.59 1.12
N VAL A 40 7.17 -9.27 1.03
CA VAL A 40 5.89 -8.63 0.70
C VAL A 40 6.03 -7.83 -0.59
N VAL A 41 5.06 -7.96 -1.49
CA VAL A 41 4.85 -7.02 -2.60
C VAL A 41 3.70 -6.09 -2.21
N SER A 42 3.93 -4.79 -2.31
CA SER A 42 2.96 -3.75 -1.97
C SER A 42 2.82 -2.84 -3.17
N ILE A 43 1.60 -2.53 -3.57
CA ILE A 43 1.40 -1.32 -4.37
C ILE A 43 1.95 -0.12 -3.61
N CYS A 44 2.71 0.75 -4.29
CA CYS A 44 3.44 1.81 -3.64
C CYS A 44 2.52 2.96 -3.23
N GLY A 45 1.81 3.57 -4.19
CA GLY A 45 1.06 4.79 -3.93
C GLY A 45 1.91 5.82 -3.20
N SER A 46 1.41 6.39 -2.11
CA SER A 46 2.15 7.36 -1.29
C SER A 46 3.42 6.83 -0.60
N GLY A 47 3.59 5.51 -0.54
CA GLY A 47 4.65 4.85 0.21
C GLY A 47 4.28 4.52 1.67
N ASP A 48 3.15 5.00 2.19
CA ASP A 48 2.83 4.87 3.62
C ASP A 48 2.73 3.40 4.08
N VAL A 49 2.06 2.56 3.30
CA VAL A 49 1.89 1.15 3.62
C VAL A 49 3.21 0.35 3.53
N PRO A 50 3.99 0.41 2.43
CA PRO A 50 5.26 -0.30 2.39
C PRO A 50 6.25 0.20 3.45
N ILE A 51 6.25 1.50 3.77
CA ILE A 51 7.00 2.06 4.90
C ILE A 51 6.54 1.45 6.21
N ALA A 52 5.24 1.44 6.49
CA ALA A 52 4.67 0.89 7.72
C ALA A 52 4.91 -0.61 7.91
N LEU A 53 5.04 -1.38 6.83
CA LEU A 53 5.35 -2.81 6.86
C LEU A 53 6.82 -3.10 7.20
N SER A 54 7.73 -2.20 6.80
CA SER A 54 9.18 -2.44 6.87
C SER A 54 9.74 -2.87 8.24
N PRO A 55 9.23 -2.39 9.40
CA PRO A 55 9.73 -2.86 10.70
C PRO A 55 9.42 -4.33 10.99
N TYR A 56 8.38 -4.88 10.34
CA TYR A 56 7.79 -6.16 10.71
C TYR A 56 8.18 -7.31 9.79
N VAL A 57 8.76 -7.03 8.63
CA VAL A 57 9.01 -8.02 7.60
C VAL A 57 10.48 -8.11 7.22
N LYS A 58 10.81 -9.09 6.37
CA LYS A 58 12.16 -9.28 5.83
C LYS A 58 12.44 -8.29 4.72
N LYS A 59 11.49 -8.15 3.79
CA LYS A 59 11.61 -7.32 2.60
C LYS A 59 10.25 -6.85 2.11
N VAL A 60 10.19 -5.61 1.63
CA VAL A 60 9.02 -5.04 0.95
C VAL A 60 9.44 -4.57 -0.43
N TYR A 61 8.77 -5.06 -1.47
CA TYR A 61 8.83 -4.46 -2.80
C TYR A 61 7.68 -3.47 -2.93
N ALA A 62 8.00 -2.18 -2.98
CA ALA A 62 7.03 -1.11 -3.21
C ALA A 62 6.98 -0.81 -4.70
N VAL A 63 5.90 -1.25 -5.37
CA VAL A 63 5.80 -1.25 -6.83
C VAL A 63 4.77 -0.23 -7.30
N ASP A 64 5.12 0.59 -8.28
CA ASP A 64 4.23 1.53 -8.96
C ASP A 64 4.67 1.69 -10.42
N ASN A 65 3.73 1.90 -11.33
CA ASN A 65 4.05 2.16 -12.73
C ASN A 65 4.41 3.64 -12.99
N SER A 66 4.22 4.52 -11.99
CA SER A 66 4.58 5.92 -12.07
C SER A 66 5.92 6.19 -11.39
N ARG A 67 6.93 6.53 -12.20
CA ARG A 67 8.22 7.03 -11.68
C ARG A 67 8.09 8.17 -10.69
N CYS A 68 7.16 9.09 -10.94
CA CYS A 68 6.93 10.23 -10.05
C CYS A 68 6.43 9.76 -8.67
N GLN A 69 5.54 8.76 -8.65
CA GLN A 69 4.99 8.18 -7.43
C GLN A 69 6.07 7.39 -6.65
N ILE A 70 6.92 6.64 -7.36
CA ILE A 70 8.09 5.96 -6.78
C ILE A 70 9.06 6.96 -6.14
N ASN A 71 9.42 8.02 -6.85
CA ASN A 71 10.35 9.03 -6.33
C ASN A 71 9.75 9.74 -5.12
N TYR A 72 8.46 10.06 -5.16
CA TYR A 72 7.75 10.64 -4.02
C TYR A 72 7.79 9.74 -2.79
N ALA A 73 7.47 8.45 -2.93
CA ALA A 73 7.49 7.49 -1.83
C ALA A 73 8.91 7.27 -1.26
N ARG A 74 9.93 7.29 -2.13
CA ARG A 74 11.33 7.22 -1.71
C ARG A 74 11.72 8.45 -0.87
N GLU A 75 11.29 9.63 -1.28
CA GLU A 75 11.51 10.85 -0.50
C GLU A 75 10.79 10.79 0.86
N GLN A 76 9.57 10.24 0.93
CA GLN A 76 8.89 10.03 2.21
C GLN A 76 9.70 9.13 3.16
N ALA A 77 10.29 8.05 2.64
CA ALA A 77 11.17 7.19 3.43
C ALA A 77 12.41 7.96 3.91
N THR A 78 13.04 8.78 3.06
CA THR A 78 14.18 9.63 3.45
C THR A 78 13.81 10.60 4.57
N LEU A 79 12.67 11.29 4.45
CA LEU A 79 12.21 12.24 5.47
C LEU A 79 11.90 11.55 6.80
N LEU A 80 11.26 10.38 6.77
CA LEU A 80 11.01 9.60 7.97
C LEU A 80 12.31 9.12 8.63
N ALA A 81 13.29 8.66 7.84
CA ALA A 81 14.61 8.25 8.34
C ALA A 81 15.35 9.41 9.01
N ALA A 82 15.25 10.61 8.44
CA ALA A 82 15.82 11.84 8.98
C ALA A 82 15.03 12.40 10.18
N GLN A 83 13.90 11.78 10.54
CA GLN A 83 12.94 12.31 11.51
C GLN A 83 12.49 13.74 11.18
N ASP A 84 12.39 14.06 9.90
CA ASP A 84 12.03 15.38 9.43
C ASP A 84 10.51 15.57 9.49
N ASP A 85 10.07 16.63 10.16
CA ASP A 85 8.67 17.02 10.28
C ASP A 85 7.96 17.18 8.92
N LEU A 86 8.71 17.42 7.84
CA LEU A 86 8.19 17.46 6.48
C LEU A 86 7.49 16.16 6.06
N PHE A 87 7.86 15.00 6.63
CA PHE A 87 7.16 13.73 6.40
C PHE A 87 5.67 13.82 6.78
N PHE A 88 5.38 14.56 7.85
CA PHE A 88 4.01 14.78 8.34
C PHE A 88 3.30 15.95 7.68
N ARG A 89 3.99 16.68 6.79
CA ARG A 89 3.36 17.75 6.04
C ARG A 89 2.95 17.20 4.68
N ASP A 90 1.65 17.22 4.42
CA ASP A 90 1.10 16.99 3.07
C ASP A 90 1.61 18.05 2.06
N SER A 91 2.33 19.07 2.54
CA SER A 91 2.80 20.26 1.81
C SER A 91 3.85 20.01 0.73
N LEU A 92 4.43 18.80 0.62
CA LEU A 92 5.29 18.48 -0.54
C LEU A 92 4.51 18.51 -1.86
N VAL A 93 3.19 18.30 -1.77
CA VAL A 93 2.26 18.39 -2.88
C VAL A 93 1.31 19.55 -2.62
N GLY A 94 1.87 20.76 -2.50
CA GLY A 94 1.12 21.96 -2.13
C GLY A 94 -0.18 22.11 -2.92
N ASN A 95 -1.31 22.13 -2.24
CA ASN A 95 -2.65 22.51 -2.73
C ASN A 95 -3.08 21.95 -4.12
N LEU A 96 -2.50 20.85 -4.58
CA LEU A 96 -2.82 20.31 -5.90
C LEU A 96 -3.93 19.27 -5.81
N ASN A 97 -5.11 19.82 -6.04
CA ASN A 97 -6.20 19.27 -6.81
C ASN A 97 -7.02 18.10 -6.19
N PRO A 98 -8.25 18.38 -5.70
CA PRO A 98 -9.21 17.34 -5.30
C PRO A 98 -9.60 16.37 -6.44
N PHE A 99 -9.14 16.60 -7.68
CA PHE A 99 -9.31 15.71 -8.82
C PHE A 99 -8.50 14.40 -8.79
N CYS A 100 -7.50 14.26 -7.90
CA CYS A 100 -6.76 13.00 -7.75
C CYS A 100 -7.61 11.84 -7.18
N LEU A 101 -8.88 12.09 -6.92
CA LEU A 101 -9.88 11.18 -6.37
C LEU A 101 -10.87 10.63 -7.41
N GLY A 102 -10.53 10.68 -8.70
CA GLY A 102 -11.25 9.96 -9.75
C GLY A 102 -12.77 10.13 -9.68
N GLY A 103 -13.27 11.35 -9.89
CA GLY A 103 -14.72 11.60 -10.07
C GLY A 103 -15.59 11.42 -8.82
N VAL A 104 -15.03 11.11 -7.65
CA VAL A 104 -15.80 11.11 -6.40
C VAL A 104 -15.72 12.51 -5.78
N HIS A 105 -16.67 13.37 -6.15
CA HIS A 105 -16.88 14.72 -5.62
C HIS A 105 -17.13 14.79 -4.09
N ASP A 106 -17.01 13.68 -3.37
CA ASP A 106 -17.50 13.48 -2.00
C ASP A 106 -16.54 12.67 -1.11
N ILE A 107 -15.23 12.78 -1.34
CA ILE A 107 -14.28 12.42 -0.28
C ILE A 107 -14.13 13.66 0.57
N GLY A 108 -14.95 13.75 1.61
CA GLY A 108 -14.70 14.70 2.67
C GLY A 108 -13.25 14.55 3.10
N THR A 109 -12.53 15.66 3.19
CA THR A 109 -11.14 15.71 3.65
C THR A 109 -10.94 15.06 5.03
N SER A 110 -12.02 14.75 5.75
CA SER A 110 -12.08 13.95 6.98
C SER A 110 -11.79 12.45 6.82
N ASP A 111 -11.84 11.89 5.61
CA ASP A 111 -11.60 10.44 5.37
C ASP A 111 -10.14 10.10 5.07
N LEU A 112 -9.26 11.10 4.95
CA LEU A 112 -7.82 10.89 4.77
C LEU A 112 -7.18 10.60 6.13
N ILE A 113 -6.45 9.49 6.20
CA ILE A 113 -5.79 9.09 7.44
C ILE A 113 -4.52 9.89 7.60
N ASN A 114 -4.44 10.65 8.69
CA ASN A 114 -3.29 11.48 8.99
C ASN A 114 -2.08 10.58 9.29
N ARG A 115 -0.97 10.77 8.56
CA ARG A 115 0.30 10.08 8.83
C ARG A 115 0.71 10.17 10.30
N LYS A 116 0.47 11.32 10.95
CA LYS A 116 0.79 11.53 12.36
C LYS A 116 0.15 10.48 13.26
N ASP A 117 -1.08 10.07 13.00
CA ASP A 117 -1.82 9.14 13.87
C ASP A 117 -1.13 7.78 14.00
N TYR A 118 -0.44 7.35 12.95
CA TYR A 118 0.28 6.08 12.96
C TYR A 118 1.79 6.27 13.23
N PHE A 119 2.44 7.17 12.50
CA PHE A 119 3.90 7.24 12.47
C PHE A 119 4.52 8.00 13.64
N SER A 120 3.83 8.99 14.24
CA SER A 120 4.44 9.86 15.28
C SER A 120 4.89 9.07 16.52
N SER A 121 4.09 8.10 16.97
CA SER A 121 4.41 7.26 18.12
C SER A 121 5.40 6.13 17.82
N ARG A 122 5.81 5.98 16.55
CA ARG A 122 6.56 4.82 16.03
C ARG A 122 7.82 5.21 15.27
N MET A 123 8.24 6.48 15.29
CA MET A 123 9.38 6.95 14.49
C MET A 123 10.66 6.12 14.72
N ASN A 124 10.88 5.67 15.96
CA ASN A 124 12.02 4.85 16.34
C ASN A 124 11.99 3.43 15.74
N ASP A 125 10.83 2.94 15.29
CA ASP A 125 10.70 1.62 14.67
C ASP A 125 11.31 1.57 13.27
N PHE A 126 11.49 2.73 12.62
CA PHE A 126 11.77 2.80 11.18
C PHE A 126 13.25 2.89 10.82
N GLY A 127 14.13 3.27 11.74
CA GLY A 127 15.55 3.60 11.47
C GLY A 127 16.20 2.71 10.41
N ASP A 128 16.67 1.53 10.79
CA ASP A 128 17.20 0.57 9.82
C ASP A 128 16.08 -0.06 8.99
N ALA A 129 14.86 -0.21 9.50
CA ALA A 129 13.80 -0.94 8.80
C ALA A 129 13.55 -0.48 7.35
N LEU A 130 13.74 0.81 7.06
CA LEU A 130 13.57 1.39 5.73
C LEU A 130 14.51 0.78 4.65
N HIS A 131 15.69 0.25 5.01
CA HIS A 131 16.59 -0.42 4.04
C HIS A 131 15.98 -1.70 3.44
N LYS A 132 14.92 -2.23 4.07
CA LYS A 132 14.21 -3.42 3.60
C LYS A 132 13.23 -3.13 2.48
N ILE A 133 13.03 -1.86 2.14
CA ILE A 133 12.12 -1.43 1.08
C ILE A 133 12.89 -1.30 -0.23
N GLU A 134 12.46 -2.04 -1.24
CA GLU A 134 12.90 -1.88 -2.61
C GLU A 134 11.80 -1.18 -3.41
N PHE A 135 12.09 0.05 -3.85
CA PHE A 135 11.17 0.83 -4.68
C PHE A 135 11.37 0.47 -6.15
N VAL A 136 10.32 -0.04 -6.80
CA VAL A 136 10.38 -0.59 -8.16
C VAL A 136 9.40 0.14 -9.07
N GLU A 137 9.92 0.74 -10.14
CA GLU A 137 9.10 1.27 -11.23
C GLU A 137 8.73 0.14 -12.18
N ALA A 138 7.50 -0.37 -12.08
CA ALA A 138 6.98 -1.45 -12.93
C ALA A 138 5.45 -1.48 -12.89
N ASP A 139 4.85 -2.12 -13.89
CA ASP A 139 3.50 -2.63 -13.71
C ASP A 139 3.53 -3.78 -12.69
N ILE A 140 2.67 -3.69 -11.67
CA ILE A 140 2.65 -4.65 -10.57
C ILE A 140 2.14 -6.03 -11.00
N LEU A 141 1.32 -6.13 -12.05
CA LEU A 141 0.88 -7.41 -12.59
C LEU A 141 2.04 -8.13 -13.26
N ASP A 142 2.80 -7.41 -14.10
CA ASP A 142 3.99 -7.93 -14.75
C ASP A 142 5.04 -8.33 -13.70
N PHE A 143 5.27 -7.46 -12.71
CA PHE A 143 6.19 -7.74 -11.61
C PHE A 143 5.81 -9.01 -10.81
N LEU A 144 4.52 -9.21 -10.54
CA LEU A 144 4.03 -10.42 -9.87
C LEU A 144 4.11 -11.66 -10.76
N GLY A 145 3.95 -11.50 -12.08
CA GLY A 145 4.10 -12.56 -13.07
C GLY A 145 5.53 -13.10 -13.17
N ASP A 146 6.50 -12.20 -13.08
CA ASP A 146 7.93 -12.52 -13.16
C ASP A 146 8.53 -13.00 -11.82
N PHE A 147 7.78 -12.87 -10.72
CA PHE A 147 8.27 -13.24 -9.39
C PHE A 147 8.39 -14.78 -9.25
N ASN A 148 9.62 -15.28 -9.21
CA ASN A 148 9.91 -16.71 -9.11
C ASN A 148 10.07 -17.19 -7.66
N GLY A 149 8.94 -17.44 -7.00
CA GLY A 149 8.82 -18.09 -5.69
C GLY A 149 9.27 -17.23 -4.49
N GLY A 150 8.91 -17.66 -3.28
CA GLY A 150 9.36 -17.03 -2.03
C GLY A 150 8.57 -15.79 -1.62
N LEU A 151 7.54 -15.39 -2.37
CA LEU A 151 6.63 -14.33 -1.97
C LEU A 151 5.65 -14.85 -0.92
N HIS A 152 5.50 -14.11 0.17
CA HIS A 152 4.63 -14.50 1.28
C HIS A 152 3.31 -13.75 1.21
N LYS A 153 3.36 -12.45 0.89
CA LYS A 153 2.20 -11.57 1.01
C LYS A 153 2.14 -10.52 -0.10
N ILE A 154 0.92 -10.16 -0.46
CA ILE A 154 0.64 -9.10 -1.42
C ILE A 154 -0.31 -8.10 -0.75
N TYR A 155 0.06 -6.83 -0.71
CA TYR A 155 -0.85 -5.73 -0.42
C TYR A 155 -1.26 -5.06 -1.73
N PHE A 156 -2.56 -5.12 -2.03
CA PHE A 156 -3.10 -4.63 -3.29
C PHE A 156 -4.45 -3.93 -3.06
N SER A 157 -4.37 -2.68 -2.62
CA SER A 157 -5.53 -1.82 -2.34
C SER A 157 -5.70 -0.77 -3.44
N ASN A 158 -6.94 -0.42 -3.79
CA ASN A 158 -7.29 0.61 -4.78
C ASN A 158 -6.77 0.45 -6.22
N ALA A 159 -6.09 -0.65 -6.53
CA ALA A 159 -5.67 -0.96 -7.90
C ALA A 159 -6.62 -1.89 -8.65
N MET A 160 -7.65 -2.43 -7.97
CA MET A 160 -8.63 -3.31 -8.59
C MET A 160 -9.48 -2.61 -9.67
N ALA A 161 -9.78 -1.32 -9.49
CA ALA A 161 -10.49 -0.50 -10.47
C ALA A 161 -9.69 -0.26 -11.78
N PHE A 162 -8.41 -0.65 -11.81
CA PHE A 162 -7.49 -0.46 -12.93
C PHE A 162 -7.07 -1.80 -13.58
N GLY A 163 -7.94 -2.82 -13.53
CA GLY A 163 -7.69 -4.12 -14.16
C GLY A 163 -7.28 -5.25 -13.19
N GLY A 164 -7.23 -4.98 -11.88
CA GLY A 164 -6.84 -5.96 -10.87
C GLY A 164 -7.83 -7.12 -10.67
N GLU A 165 -9.04 -7.07 -11.24
CA GLU A 165 -9.95 -8.23 -11.30
C GLU A 165 -9.24 -9.47 -11.90
N GLY A 166 -8.35 -9.25 -12.87
CA GLY A 166 -7.53 -10.30 -13.47
C GLY A 166 -6.55 -10.97 -12.50
N ILE A 167 -6.11 -10.32 -11.41
CA ILE A 167 -5.15 -10.91 -10.44
C ILE A 167 -5.69 -12.20 -9.83
N LEU A 168 -6.94 -12.18 -9.42
CA LEU A 168 -7.53 -13.30 -8.67
C LEU A 168 -8.22 -14.32 -9.61
N GLU A 169 -8.60 -13.86 -10.80
CA GLU A 169 -9.29 -14.67 -11.81
C GLU A 169 -8.34 -15.30 -12.83
N SER A 170 -7.27 -14.62 -13.21
CA SER A 170 -6.36 -15.00 -14.30
C SER A 170 -4.96 -15.42 -13.83
N PHE A 171 -4.48 -14.96 -12.67
CA PHE A 171 -3.13 -15.32 -12.22
C PHE A 171 -3.15 -16.46 -11.20
N SER A 172 -2.44 -17.54 -11.53
CA SER A 172 -2.01 -18.56 -10.58
C SER A 172 -1.03 -18.01 -9.53
N LEU A 173 -0.54 -16.78 -9.73
CA LEU A 173 0.48 -16.07 -8.95
C LEU A 173 1.58 -17.05 -8.52
N PRO A 174 2.35 -17.63 -9.47
CA PRO A 174 3.26 -18.74 -9.18
C PRO A 174 4.30 -18.36 -8.12
N GLY A 175 4.69 -17.09 -8.06
CA GLY A 175 5.60 -16.58 -7.04
C GLY A 175 5.08 -16.60 -5.60
N LEU A 176 3.76 -16.51 -5.41
CA LEU A 176 3.14 -16.54 -4.09
C LEU A 176 3.15 -17.97 -3.54
N ASN A 177 3.73 -18.15 -2.35
CA ASN A 177 3.80 -19.45 -1.69
C ASN A 177 2.39 -19.98 -1.34
N PRO A 178 2.16 -21.31 -1.34
CA PRO A 178 0.99 -21.90 -0.72
C PRO A 178 0.79 -21.37 0.71
N GLY A 179 -0.43 -20.99 1.06
CA GLY A 179 -0.74 -20.34 2.34
C GLY A 179 -0.40 -18.85 2.41
N GLY A 180 0.26 -18.29 1.39
CA GLY A 180 0.53 -16.86 1.25
C GLY A 180 -0.75 -16.03 1.19
N LEU A 181 -0.65 -14.76 1.59
CA LEU A 181 -1.80 -13.88 1.80
C LEU A 181 -1.88 -12.78 0.74
N ILE A 182 -3.09 -12.42 0.33
CA ILE A 182 -3.39 -11.25 -0.49
C ILE A 182 -4.37 -10.40 0.30
N TYR A 183 -3.96 -9.19 0.64
CA TYR A 183 -4.82 -8.17 1.20
C TYR A 183 -5.36 -7.29 0.08
N LEU A 184 -6.67 -7.15 0.04
CA LEU A 184 -7.38 -6.34 -0.93
C LEU A 184 -8.33 -5.39 -0.23
N SER A 185 -8.43 -4.17 -0.72
CA SER A 185 -9.40 -3.18 -0.24
C SER A 185 -9.75 -2.21 -1.36
N GLY A 186 -11.00 -1.76 -1.38
CA GLY A 186 -11.57 -0.95 -2.46
C GLY A 186 -13.02 -0.54 -2.18
N SER A 187 -13.54 0.45 -2.90
CA SER A 187 -14.96 0.82 -2.85
C SER A 187 -15.80 -0.22 -3.62
N ILE A 188 -16.35 -1.17 -2.86
CA ILE A 188 -17.50 -2.05 -3.12
C ILE A 188 -17.77 -2.43 -4.60
N THR A 189 -17.36 -3.65 -5.00
CA THR A 189 -18.20 -4.65 -5.73
C THR A 189 -17.44 -5.91 -6.17
N TYR A 190 -16.10 -5.95 -6.08
CA TYR A 190 -15.33 -6.99 -6.77
C TYR A 190 -14.91 -8.21 -5.93
N TYR A 191 -15.19 -8.23 -4.63
CA TYR A 191 -14.46 -9.09 -3.70
C TYR A 191 -15.24 -10.27 -3.11
N ASP A 192 -16.46 -10.54 -3.55
CA ASP A 192 -17.26 -11.71 -3.09
C ASP A 192 -17.32 -12.84 -4.12
N ARG A 193 -16.51 -12.74 -5.19
CA ARG A 193 -16.36 -13.81 -6.18
C ARG A 193 -15.59 -14.99 -5.59
N LYS A 194 -15.86 -16.19 -6.13
CA LYS A 194 -15.07 -17.39 -5.82
C LYS A 194 -13.86 -17.43 -6.74
N TYR A 195 -12.67 -17.50 -6.16
CA TYR A 195 -11.43 -17.61 -6.91
C TYR A 195 -10.90 -19.05 -6.87
N PRO A 196 -10.45 -19.60 -8.00
CA PRO A 196 -10.06 -21.02 -8.09
C PRO A 196 -8.84 -21.34 -7.21
N HIS A 197 -7.87 -20.44 -7.11
CA HIS A 197 -6.61 -20.66 -6.38
C HIS A 197 -6.59 -20.07 -4.97
N PHE A 198 -7.66 -19.39 -4.54
CA PHE A 198 -7.68 -18.64 -3.29
C PHE A 198 -8.91 -18.97 -2.45
N VAL A 199 -8.76 -18.89 -1.13
CA VAL A 199 -9.85 -18.93 -0.16
C VAL A 199 -9.83 -17.68 0.68
N LYS A 200 -11.01 -17.13 1.01
CA LYS A 200 -11.10 -15.99 1.92
C LYS A 200 -10.71 -16.42 3.33
N ASP A 201 -9.75 -15.73 3.95
CA ASP A 201 -9.41 -15.91 5.36
C ASP A 201 -10.37 -15.06 6.21
N SER A 202 -11.45 -15.69 6.70
CA SER A 202 -12.51 -15.00 7.43
C SER A 202 -12.01 -14.33 8.71
N ARG A 203 -10.98 -14.89 9.36
CA ARG A 203 -10.45 -14.37 10.63
C ARG A 203 -9.68 -13.08 10.38
N LEU A 204 -8.70 -13.11 9.46
CA LEU A 204 -7.90 -11.92 9.14
C LEU A 204 -8.74 -10.84 8.47
N THR A 205 -9.69 -11.23 7.61
CA THR A 205 -10.65 -10.29 7.03
C THR A 205 -11.44 -9.56 8.12
N ARG A 206 -12.02 -10.29 9.08
CA ARG A 206 -12.79 -9.68 10.17
C ARG A 206 -11.91 -8.74 11.01
N ARG A 207 -10.70 -9.17 11.35
CA ARG A 207 -9.76 -8.36 12.14
C ARG A 207 -9.42 -7.03 11.44
N ALA A 208 -9.14 -7.06 10.14
CA ALA A 208 -8.90 -5.85 9.36
C ALA A 208 -10.14 -4.95 9.32
N GLN A 209 -11.33 -5.52 9.11
CA GLN A 209 -12.60 -4.78 9.06
C GLN A 209 -12.94 -4.11 10.39
N GLU A 210 -12.76 -4.81 11.53
CA GLU A 210 -12.98 -4.25 12.86
C GLU A 210 -12.11 -3.03 13.11
N VAL A 211 -10.83 -3.08 12.71
CA VAL A 211 -9.90 -1.94 12.84
C VAL A 211 -10.26 -0.81 11.87
N GLN A 212 -10.63 -1.13 10.63
CA GLN A 212 -10.99 -0.15 9.61
C GLN A 212 -12.28 0.61 9.98
N TRP A 213 -13.32 -0.10 10.41
CA TRP A 213 -14.63 0.49 10.71
C TRP A 213 -14.69 1.11 12.11
N GLY A 214 -13.89 0.61 13.06
CA GLY A 214 -13.70 1.27 14.36
C GLY A 214 -13.11 2.69 14.24
N LYS A 215 -12.56 3.06 13.07
CA LYS A 215 -12.07 4.41 12.74
C LYS A 215 -13.06 5.27 11.95
N GLY A 216 -14.28 4.79 11.69
CA GLY A 216 -15.33 5.58 11.04
C GLY A 216 -15.22 5.67 9.51
N CYS A 217 -14.44 4.80 8.86
CA CYS A 217 -14.27 4.77 7.40
C CYS A 217 -14.97 3.53 6.78
N PRO A 218 -16.32 3.50 6.71
CA PRO A 218 -17.08 2.32 6.31
C PRO A 218 -16.98 1.97 4.83
N ARG A 219 -16.48 2.89 3.98
CA ARG A 219 -16.39 2.70 2.52
C ARG A 219 -15.28 1.72 2.09
N TRP A 220 -14.32 1.45 2.98
CA TRP A 220 -13.25 0.50 2.73
C TRP A 220 -13.62 -0.87 3.29
N HIS A 221 -13.60 -1.89 2.42
CA HIS A 221 -13.97 -3.25 2.76
C HIS A 221 -12.78 -4.18 2.58
N PRO A 222 -11.86 -4.20 3.55
CA PRO A 222 -10.70 -5.05 3.44
C PRO A 222 -11.11 -6.51 3.42
N LYS A 223 -10.44 -7.29 2.58
CA LYS A 223 -10.58 -8.75 2.49
C LYS A 223 -9.21 -9.36 2.33
N VAL A 224 -9.03 -10.48 3.02
CA VAL A 224 -7.79 -11.25 2.98
C VAL A 224 -8.07 -12.59 2.33
N PHE A 225 -7.28 -12.91 1.33
CA PHE A 225 -7.31 -14.18 0.62
C PHE A 225 -6.04 -14.96 0.88
N LYS A 226 -6.16 -16.27 1.01
CA LYS A 226 -5.06 -17.20 1.22
C LYS A 226 -4.93 -18.10 -0.01
N LYS A 227 -3.71 -18.24 -0.54
CA LYS A 227 -3.44 -19.17 -1.64
C LYS A 227 -3.62 -20.61 -1.17
N LYS A 228 -4.38 -21.40 -1.92
CA LYS A 228 -4.57 -22.84 -1.65
C LYS A 228 -3.25 -23.58 -1.84
N ALA A 229 -3.08 -24.68 -1.13
CA ALA A 229 -2.10 -25.69 -1.52
C ALA A 229 -2.49 -26.24 -2.90
N ALA A 230 -1.50 -26.47 -3.75
CA ALA A 230 -1.69 -27.15 -5.03
C ALA A 230 -2.14 -28.60 -4.83
#